data_AF-A0A7W0SBJ7-F1
#
_entry.id   AF-A0A7W0SBJ7-F1
#
_cell.length_a   1.000
_cell.length_b   1.000
_cell.length_c   1.000
_cell.angle_alpha   90.00
_cell.angle_beta   90.00
_cell.angle_gamma   90.00
#
_symmetry.space_group_name_H-M   'P 1'
#
loop_
_entity.id
_entity.type
_entity.pdbx_description
1 polymer ?
#
loop_
_entity_poly.entity_id
_entity_poly.type
_entity_poly.pdbx_seq_one_letter_code
_entity_poly.pdbx_strand_id
1 'polypeptide(L)'
;MKIGYFLSETVNNLRRNALMAVAATSTVAISLLLLGGVEILGMVVANVTNSWEAKVEISTFLRDDASSGEIQALESQVAQMPEVKDVTYVSKAQAYEEFKQTYSDTPQLY
;
A
#
# COMPACT_ATOMS: atom_id res chain seq x y z
N MET A 1 -10.86 -45.68 18.52
CA MET A 1 -12.20 -45.10 18.29
C MET A 1 -12.73 -44.33 19.51
N LYS A 2 -11.99 -43.36 20.07
CA LYS A 2 -12.48 -42.55 21.21
C LYS A 2 -12.69 -41.07 20.85
N ILE A 3 -11.83 -40.52 19.98
CA ILE A 3 -11.88 -39.10 19.55
C ILE A 3 -13.19 -38.74 18.84
N GLY A 4 -13.67 -39.58 17.90
CA GLY A 4 -14.93 -39.32 17.21
C GLY A 4 -16.14 -39.28 18.15
N TYR A 5 -16.14 -40.15 19.16
CA TYR A 5 -17.18 -40.18 20.19
C TYR A 5 -17.14 -38.92 21.08
N PHE A 6 -15.96 -38.48 21.51
CA PHE A 6 -15.82 -37.24 22.28
C PHE A 6 -16.23 -36.00 21.50
N LEU A 7 -15.92 -35.92 20.20
CA LEU A 7 -16.36 -34.84 19.33
C LEU A 7 -17.88 -34.84 19.16
N SER A 8 -18.50 -35.99 18.88
CA SER A 8 -19.96 -36.09 18.77
C SER A 8 -20.67 -35.72 20.06
N GLU A 9 -20.15 -36.16 21.20
CA GLU A 9 -20.72 -35.87 22.51
C GLU A 9 -20.59 -34.37 22.86
N THR A 10 -19.45 -33.77 22.53
CA THR A 10 -19.21 -32.33 22.72
C THR A 10 -20.18 -31.50 21.86
N VAL A 11 -20.34 -31.82 20.58
CA VAL A 11 -21.28 -31.12 19.69
C VAL A 11 -22.72 -31.29 20.17
N ASN A 12 -23.10 -32.48 20.63
CA ASN A 12 -24.43 -32.73 21.17
C ASN A 12 -24.69 -31.91 22.45
N ASN A 13 -23.69 -31.80 23.33
CA ASN A 13 -23.77 -30.99 24.54
C ASN A 13 -23.84 -29.48 24.23
N LEU A 14 -23.02 -28.99 23.28
CA LEU A 14 -23.04 -27.60 22.83
C LEU A 14 -24.39 -27.21 22.21
N ARG A 15 -25.03 -28.11 21.44
CA ARG A 15 -26.37 -27.87 20.88
C ARG A 15 -27.44 -27.81 21.97
N ARG A 16 -27.35 -28.66 22.99
CA ARG A 16 -28.30 -28.64 24.13
C ARG A 16 -28.14 -27.40 25.00
N ASN A 17 -26.95 -26.82 25.07
CA ASN A 17 -26.63 -25.59 25.79
C ASN A 17 -26.27 -24.43 24.84
N ALA A 18 -26.99 -24.32 23.72
CA ALA A 18 -26.62 -23.43 22.62
C ALA A 18 -26.50 -21.95 23.05
N LEU A 19 -27.34 -21.48 23.97
CA LEU A 19 -27.31 -20.09 24.42
C LEU A 19 -25.99 -19.71 25.09
N MET A 20 -25.53 -20.52 26.07
CA MET A 20 -24.25 -20.25 26.74
C MET A 20 -23.06 -20.48 25.81
N ALA A 21 -23.13 -21.52 24.96
CA ALA A 21 -22.09 -21.80 23.97
C ALA A 21 -21.93 -20.64 22.97
N VAL A 22 -23.04 -20.10 22.46
CA VAL A 22 -23.04 -18.95 21.55
C VAL A 22 -22.53 -17.70 22.27
N ALA A 23 -22.96 -17.44 23.51
CA ALA A 23 -22.48 -16.30 24.27
C ALA A 23 -20.96 -16.32 24.46
N ALA A 24 -20.41 -17.44 24.97
CA ALA A 24 -18.98 -17.60 25.18
C ALA A 24 -18.17 -17.52 23.86
N THR A 25 -18.65 -18.17 22.80
CA THR A 25 -18.00 -18.15 21.48
C THR A 25 -18.03 -16.74 20.89
N SER A 26 -19.13 -16.01 21.04
CA SER A 26 -19.26 -14.64 20.56
C SER A 26 -18.31 -13.69 21.28
N THR A 27 -18.12 -13.84 22.59
CA THR A 27 -17.12 -13.05 23.33
C THR A 27 -15.72 -13.26 22.75
N VAL A 28 -15.30 -14.50 22.55
CA VAL A 28 -14.00 -14.82 21.95
C VAL A 28 -13.90 -14.28 20.52
N ALA A 29 -14.95 -14.46 19.72
CA ALA A 29 -14.99 -13.98 18.34
C ALA A 29 -14.87 -12.45 18.26
N ILE A 30 -15.61 -11.72 19.10
CA ILE A 30 -15.53 -10.25 19.18
C ILE A 30 -14.12 -9.82 19.59
N SER A 31 -13.51 -10.46 20.58
CA SER A 31 -12.13 -10.14 20.98
C SER A 31 -11.13 -10.35 19.84
N LEU A 32 -11.24 -11.45 19.09
CA LEU A 32 -10.38 -11.70 17.93
C LEU A 32 -10.66 -10.73 16.78
N LEU A 33 -11.91 -10.37 16.54
CA LEU A 33 -12.29 -9.38 15.54
C LEU A 33 -11.76 -7.99 15.89
N LEU A 34 -11.79 -7.59 17.15
CA LEU A 34 -11.21 -6.33 17.60
C LEU A 34 -9.70 -6.33 17.41
N LEU A 35 -9.01 -7.39 17.83
CA LEU A 35 -7.57 -7.53 17.64
C LEU A 35 -7.20 -7.50 16.15
N GLY A 36 -7.83 -8.34 15.34
CA GLY A 36 -7.59 -8.39 13.90
C GLY A 36 -7.96 -7.08 13.20
N GLY A 37 -9.02 -6.41 13.65
CA GLY A 37 -9.43 -5.10 13.14
C GLY A 37 -8.37 -4.02 13.40
N VAL A 38 -7.80 -3.98 14.60
CA VAL A 38 -6.71 -3.04 14.93
C VAL A 38 -5.47 -3.30 14.07
N GLU A 39 -5.08 -4.56 13.89
CA GLU A 39 -3.95 -4.93 13.01
C GLU A 39 -4.18 -4.50 11.55
N ILE A 40 -5.38 -4.76 11.01
CA ILE A 40 -5.73 -4.33 9.64
C ILE A 40 -5.70 -2.81 9.53
N LEU A 41 -6.27 -2.09 10.50
CA LEU A 41 -6.23 -0.61 10.51
C LEU A 41 -4.79 -0.08 10.55
N GLY A 42 -3.93 -0.69 11.36
CA GLY A 42 -2.50 -0.36 11.40
C GLY A 42 -1.82 -0.53 10.04
N MET A 43 -2.09 -1.64 9.35
CA MET A 43 -1.57 -1.90 8.02
C MET A 43 -2.06 -0.89 6.98
N VAL A 44 -3.35 -0.51 7.04
CA VAL A 44 -3.93 0.51 6.15
C VAL A 44 -3.24 1.86 6.37
N VAL A 45 -3.09 2.29 7.63
CA VAL A 45 -2.41 3.55 7.96
C VAL A 45 -0.96 3.54 7.46
N ALA A 46 -0.21 2.46 7.70
CA ALA A 46 1.17 2.33 7.23
C ALA A 46 1.27 2.44 5.69
N ASN A 47 0.38 1.76 4.95
CA ASN A 47 0.35 1.85 3.50
C ASN A 47 0.00 3.25 2.98
N VAL A 48 -0.95 3.93 3.63
CA VAL A 48 -1.33 5.30 3.27
C VAL A 48 -0.17 6.27 3.53
N THR A 49 0.49 6.17 4.68
CA THR A 49 1.64 7.01 5.03
C THR A 49 2.80 6.81 4.06
N ASN A 50 3.17 5.56 3.75
CA ASN A 50 4.23 5.27 2.77
C ASN A 50 3.91 5.85 1.38
N SER A 51 2.63 5.82 0.97
CA SER A 51 2.18 6.41 -0.29
C SER A 51 2.15 7.94 -0.27
N TRP A 52 2.14 8.57 0.91
CA TRP A 52 2.16 10.04 1.05
C TRP A 52 3.59 10.58 1.15
N GLU A 53 4.49 9.89 1.87
CA GLU A 53 5.92 10.24 1.88
C GLU A 53 6.54 10.11 0.48
N ALA A 54 6.07 9.15 -0.33
CA ALA A 54 6.51 8.97 -1.72
C ALA A 54 5.98 10.05 -2.70
N LYS A 55 5.09 10.96 -2.28
CA LYS A 55 4.42 11.93 -3.17
C LYS A 55 5.03 13.32 -3.20
N VAL A 56 6.10 13.58 -2.44
CA VAL A 56 6.82 14.85 -2.56
C VAL A 56 7.82 14.72 -3.71
N GLU A 57 7.31 14.73 -4.93
CA GLU A 57 8.11 14.81 -6.16
C GLU A 57 8.01 16.23 -6.74
N ILE A 58 9.14 16.81 -7.12
CA ILE A 58 9.21 18.08 -7.83
C ILE A 58 9.73 17.81 -9.24
N SER A 59 8.81 17.74 -10.22
CA SER A 59 9.18 17.58 -11.62
C SER A 59 9.41 18.96 -12.26
N THR A 60 10.60 19.18 -12.82
CA THR A 60 10.97 20.44 -13.49
C THR A 60 11.25 20.18 -14.97
N PHE A 61 10.65 20.97 -15.85
CA PHE A 61 10.90 20.87 -17.29
C PHE A 61 12.19 21.59 -17.67
N LEU A 62 13.00 20.92 -18.47
CA LEU A 62 14.21 21.49 -19.06
C LEU A 62 13.88 22.13 -20.40
N ARG A 63 14.70 23.11 -20.81
CA ARG A 63 14.61 23.68 -22.15
C ARG A 63 15.02 22.64 -23.20
N ASP A 64 14.36 22.65 -24.35
CA ASP A 64 14.63 21.71 -25.45
C ASP A 64 16.07 21.84 -26.02
N ASP A 65 16.71 23.00 -25.84
CA ASP A 65 18.07 23.29 -26.30
C ASP A 65 19.14 23.11 -25.20
N ALA A 66 18.78 22.59 -24.03
CA ALA A 66 19.73 22.33 -22.95
C ALA A 66 20.76 21.28 -23.39
N SER A 67 22.04 21.62 -23.25
CA SER A 67 23.13 20.69 -23.52
C SER A 67 23.25 19.64 -22.42
N SER A 68 23.82 18.47 -22.74
CA SER A 68 24.05 17.41 -21.75
C SER A 68 24.91 17.86 -20.56
N GLY A 69 25.83 18.82 -20.79
CA GLY A 69 26.65 19.40 -19.74
C GLY A 69 25.85 20.28 -18.77
N GLU A 70 24.91 21.08 -19.27
CA GLU A 70 24.01 21.89 -18.43
C GLU A 70 23.07 21.00 -17.61
N ILE A 71 22.59 19.90 -18.19
CA ILE A 71 21.74 18.93 -17.50
C ILE A 71 22.49 18.26 -16.35
N GLN A 72 23.70 17.74 -16.59
CA GLN A 72 24.52 17.12 -15.54
C GLN A 72 24.93 18.11 -14.44
N ALA A 73 25.22 19.37 -14.82
CA ALA A 73 25.56 20.41 -13.87
C ALA A 73 24.37 20.75 -12.95
N LEU A 74 23.15 20.78 -13.50
CA LEU A 74 21.92 21.00 -12.73
C LEU A 74 21.63 19.79 -11.83
N GLU A 75 21.69 18.58 -12.36
CA GLU A 75 21.50 17.33 -11.61
C GLU A 75 22.44 17.26 -10.40
N SER A 76 23.72 17.58 -10.61
CA SER A 76 24.73 17.61 -9.54
C SER A 76 24.45 18.69 -8.49
N GLN A 77 23.98 19.87 -8.90
CA GLN A 77 23.64 20.95 -7.96
C GLN A 77 22.45 20.58 -7.09
N VAL A 78 21.41 19.99 -7.68
CA VAL A 78 20.20 19.57 -6.96
C VAL A 78 20.51 18.39 -6.03
N ALA A 79 21.33 17.43 -6.47
CA ALA A 79 21.73 16.28 -5.66
C ALA A 79 22.58 16.65 -4.42
N GLN A 80 23.18 17.84 -4.39
CA GLN A 80 23.95 18.33 -3.24
C GLN A 80 23.07 19.01 -2.17
N MET A 81 21.78 19.24 -2.44
CA MET A 81 20.87 19.87 -1.50
C MET A 81 20.49 18.87 -0.40
N PRO A 82 20.63 19.21 0.90
CA PRO A 82 20.38 18.27 2.00
C PRO A 82 18.91 17.82 2.11
N GLU A 83 17.98 18.59 1.56
CA GLU A 83 16.56 18.24 1.47
C GLU A 83 16.22 17.27 0.31
N VAL A 84 17.15 17.05 -0.62
CA VAL A 84 16.94 16.20 -1.79
C VAL A 84 17.43 14.79 -1.48
N LYS A 85 16.53 13.81 -1.60
CA LYS A 85 16.84 12.40 -1.38
C LYS A 85 17.39 11.72 -2.64
N ASP A 86 16.83 12.04 -3.80
CA ASP A 86 17.18 11.44 -5.09
C ASP A 86 16.91 12.43 -6.23
N VAL A 87 17.68 12.32 -7.31
CA VAL A 87 17.49 13.10 -8.55
C VAL A 87 17.52 12.14 -9.72
N THR A 88 16.49 12.19 -10.56
CA THR A 88 16.39 11.35 -11.75
C THR A 88 16.17 12.23 -12.98
N TYR A 89 17.05 12.11 -13.97
CA TYR A 89 16.83 12.71 -15.29
C TYR A 89 15.91 11.81 -16.13
N VAL A 90 14.80 12.38 -16.59
CA VAL A 90 13.86 11.72 -17.52
C VAL A 90 13.99 12.37 -18.89
N SER A 91 14.37 11.58 -19.89
CA SER A 91 14.46 12.06 -21.27
C SER A 91 13.07 12.33 -21.85
N LYS A 92 12.99 13.21 -22.86
CA LYS A 92 11.74 13.52 -23.56
C LYS A 92 11.02 12.28 -24.10
N ALA A 93 11.77 11.28 -24.55
CA ALA A 93 11.22 10.02 -25.04
C ALA A 93 10.62 9.16 -23.90
N GLN A 94 11.33 9.05 -22.77
CA GLN A 94 10.81 8.34 -21.59
C GLN A 94 9.56 9.02 -21.03
N ALA A 95 9.59 10.35 -20.90
CA ALA A 95 8.44 11.13 -20.45
C ALA A 95 7.21 10.93 -21.36
N TYR A 96 7.42 10.77 -22.67
CA TYR A 96 6.33 10.49 -23.61
C TYR A 96 5.74 9.08 -23.43
N GLU A 97 6.58 8.07 -23.19
CA GLU A 97 6.09 6.72 -22.92
C GLU A 97 5.36 6.63 -21.57
N GLU A 98 5.88 7.27 -20.52
CA GLU A 98 5.20 7.39 -19.22
C GLU A 98 3.86 8.13 -19.34
N PHE A 99 3.80 9.18 -20.18
CA PHE A 99 2.57 9.89 -20.48
C PHE A 99 1.53 8.96 -21.12
N LYS A 100 1.92 8.18 -22.14
CA LYS A 100 1.01 7.20 -22.76
C LYS A 100 0.51 6.14 -21.78
N GLN A 101 1.38 5.66 -20.88
CA GLN A 101 0.99 4.70 -19.86
C GLN A 101 0.02 5.29 -18.85
N THR A 102 0.29 6.50 -18.37
CA THR A 102 -0.56 7.20 -17.39
C THR A 102 -1.93 7.54 -17.96
N TYR A 103 -1.98 7.87 -19.25
CA TYR A 103 -3.22 8.25 -19.96
C TYR A 103 -3.70 7.16 -20.92
N SER A 104 -3.41 5.88 -20.65
CA SER A 104 -3.79 4.76 -21.53
C SER A 104 -5.30 4.70 -21.80
N ASP A 105 -6.10 5.16 -20.85
CA ASP A 105 -7.57 5.17 -20.92
C ASP A 105 -8.13 6.36 -21.72
N THR A 106 -7.29 7.32 -22.10
CA THR A 106 -7.69 8.52 -22.86
C THR A 106 -6.77 8.72 -24.09
N PRO A 107 -6.94 7.90 -25.15
CA PRO A 107 -6.00 7.88 -26.27
C PRO A 107 -5.92 9.17 -27.09
N GLN A 108 -6.90 10.07 -26.95
CA GLN A 108 -6.95 11.35 -27.66
C GLN A 108 -6.00 12.43 -27.12
N LEU A 109 -5.24 12.15 -26.05
CA LEU A 109 -4.28 13.09 -25.46
C LEU A 109 -2.87 12.99 -26.06
N TYR A 110 -2.58 11.99 -26.89
CA TYR A 110 -1.26 11.75 -27.48
C TYR A 110 -1.32 11.40 -28.97
#